data_AF-A0A9D9WWZ2-F1
#
_entry.id   AF-A0A9D9WWZ2-F1
#
_cell.length_a   1.000
_cell.length_b   1.000
_cell.length_c   1.000
_cell.angle_alpha   90.00
_cell.angle_beta   90.00
_cell.angle_gamma   90.00
#
_symmetry.space_group_name_H-M   'P 1'
#
loop_
_entity.id
_entity.type
_entity.pdbx_description
1 polymer ?
#
loop_
_entity_poly.entity_id
_entity_poly.type
_entity_poly.pdbx_seq_one_letter_code
_entity_poly.pdbx_strand_id
1 'polypeptide(L)'
;MRALFDVNFIIALLDPDHVHNSTAHDWWSANREHGWASCPITENGVIRILSHPNYSPGLRLTPGDLIESLRSFGADSDHEFWPDDISLCDETLFVTERIHGTWQLTDIYLLALAIKNGGRLVTFDE
;
A
#
# COMPACT_ATOMS: atom_id res chain seq x y z
N MET A 1 10.12 11.92 5.44
CA MET A 1 8.96 11.38 6.17
C MET A 1 8.65 10.02 5.58
N ARG A 2 8.58 8.96 6.40
CA ARG A 2 8.27 7.61 5.93
C ARG A 2 6.89 7.57 5.27
N ALA A 3 6.78 6.89 4.15
CA ALA A 3 5.57 6.83 3.36
C ALA A 3 4.88 5.47 3.51
N LEU A 4 3.63 5.44 3.96
CA LEU A 4 2.77 4.26 3.84
C LEU A 4 2.35 4.12 2.39
N PHE A 5 2.66 2.97 1.79
CA PHE A 5 2.27 2.69 0.41
C PHE A 5 0.93 2.00 0.37
N ASP A 6 0.04 2.55 -0.44
CA ASP A 6 -1.21 1.91 -0.79
C ASP A 6 -0.99 0.65 -1.64
N VAL A 7 -1.98 -0.22 -1.68
CA VAL A 7 -2.05 -1.42 -2.50
C VAL A 7 -1.77 -1.09 -3.97
N ASN A 8 -2.43 -0.05 -4.51
CA ASN A 8 -2.25 0.36 -5.90
C ASN A 8 -0.80 0.78 -6.22
N PHE A 9 -0.12 1.39 -5.25
CA PHE A 9 1.24 1.88 -5.41
C PHE A 9 2.24 0.73 -5.38
N ILE A 10 2.08 -0.21 -4.43
CA ILE A 10 2.93 -1.40 -4.36
C ILE A 10 2.74 -2.27 -5.61
N ILE A 11 1.50 -2.44 -6.09
CA ILE A 11 1.23 -3.16 -7.34
C ILE A 11 1.95 -2.49 -8.51
N ALA A 12 1.88 -1.16 -8.63
CA ALA A 12 2.57 -0.43 -9.69
C ALA A 12 4.10 -0.63 -9.65
N LEU A 13 4.71 -0.76 -8.46
CA LEU A 13 6.13 -1.08 -8.33
C LEU A 13 6.49 -2.51 -8.73
N LEU A 14 5.57 -3.47 -8.54
CA LEU A 14 5.82 -4.90 -8.74
C LEU A 14 5.44 -5.40 -10.15
N ASP A 15 4.50 -4.74 -10.81
CA ASP A 15 4.01 -5.12 -12.14
C ASP A 15 4.54 -4.15 -13.22
N PRO A 16 5.48 -4.58 -14.07
CA PRO A 16 6.02 -3.77 -15.16
C PRO A 16 4.98 -3.34 -16.21
N ASP A 17 3.87 -4.09 -16.34
CA ASP A 17 2.81 -3.79 -17.29
C ASP A 17 1.74 -2.85 -16.69
N HIS A 18 1.85 -2.49 -15.40
CA HIS A 18 0.93 -1.58 -14.75
C HIS A 18 1.06 -0.15 -15.32
N VAL A 19 -0.08 0.51 -15.57
CA VAL A 19 -0.13 1.84 -16.20
C VAL A 19 0.68 2.91 -15.44
N HIS A 20 0.79 2.76 -14.12
CA HIS A 20 1.55 3.66 -13.25
C HIS A 20 2.96 3.17 -12.90
N ASN A 21 3.48 2.10 -13.53
CA ASN A 21 4.78 1.53 -13.18
C ASN A 21 5.91 2.56 -13.26
N SER A 22 6.02 3.28 -14.38
CA SER A 22 7.05 4.31 -14.54
C SER A 22 6.91 5.43 -13.51
N THR A 23 5.69 5.93 -13.29
CA THR A 23 5.42 6.98 -12.29
C THR A 23 5.77 6.53 -10.86
N ALA A 24 5.46 5.28 -10.51
CA ALA A 24 5.79 4.72 -9.20
C ALA A 24 7.30 4.62 -8.99
N HIS A 25 8.05 4.15 -10.00
CA HIS A 25 9.50 4.07 -9.94
C HIS A 25 10.18 5.45 -9.90
N ASP A 26 9.69 6.42 -10.67
CA ASP A 26 10.19 7.80 -10.63
C ASP A 26 9.99 8.41 -9.25
N TRP A 27 8.78 8.26 -8.68
CA TRP A 27 8.49 8.72 -7.32
C TRP A 27 9.37 8.01 -6.30
N TRP A 28 9.51 6.69 -6.40
CA TRP A 28 10.31 5.88 -5.48
C TRP A 28 11.78 6.30 -5.52
N SER A 29 12.36 6.45 -6.72
CA SER A 29 13.75 6.89 -6.89
C SER A 29 14.01 8.24 -6.24
N ALA A 30 13.03 9.16 -6.28
CA ALA A 30 13.15 10.50 -5.71
C ALA A 30 12.88 10.59 -4.19
N ASN A 31 12.33 9.54 -3.57
CA ASN A 31 11.87 9.59 -2.17
C ASN A 31 12.39 8.47 -1.28
N ARG A 32 13.01 7.43 -1.84
CA ARG A 32 13.42 6.20 -1.12
C ARG A 32 14.32 6.45 0.09
N GLU A 33 15.08 7.54 0.15
CA GLU A 33 15.92 7.84 1.33
C GLU A 33 15.12 8.14 2.61
N HIS A 34 13.82 8.39 2.49
CA HIS A 34 12.94 8.65 3.63
C HIS A 34 12.27 7.39 4.19
N GLY A 35 12.52 6.23 3.57
CA GLY A 35 11.89 4.97 3.89
C GLY A 35 10.42 4.89 3.50
N TRP A 36 9.88 3.68 3.58
CA TRP A 36 8.47 3.38 3.34
C TRP A 36 7.91 2.39 4.35
N ALA A 37 6.59 2.28 4.40
CA ALA A 37 5.90 1.34 5.25
C ALA A 37 4.84 0.55 4.48
N SER A 38 4.62 -0.68 4.93
CA SER A 38 3.43 -1.47 4.62
C SER A 38 2.61 -1.66 5.91
N CYS A 39 1.38 -2.11 5.78
CA CYS A 39 0.54 -2.56 6.88
C CYS A 39 -0.21 -3.86 6.49
N PRO A 40 -0.91 -4.53 7.43
CA PRO A 40 -1.63 -5.76 7.13
C PRO A 40 -2.62 -5.62 5.96
N ILE A 41 -3.34 -4.49 5.86
CA ILE A 41 -4.26 -4.22 4.73
C ILE A 41 -3.51 -4.17 3.40
N THR A 42 -2.38 -3.45 3.33
CA THR A 42 -1.67 -3.26 2.06
C THR A 42 -1.02 -4.55 1.60
N GLU A 43 -0.42 -5.33 2.52
CA GLU A 43 0.17 -6.63 2.20
C GLU A 43 -0.89 -7.64 1.72
N ASN A 44 -2.01 -7.75 2.44
CA ASN A 44 -3.11 -8.62 2.01
C ASN A 44 -3.68 -8.20 0.65
N GLY A 45 -3.85 -6.89 0.44
CA GLY A 45 -4.37 -6.34 -0.80
C GLY A 45 -3.50 -6.71 -2.00
N VAL A 46 -2.19 -6.47 -1.89
CA VAL A 46 -1.21 -6.80 -2.94
C VAL A 46 -1.20 -8.29 -3.25
N ILE A 47 -1.09 -9.14 -2.22
CA ILE A 47 -1.05 -10.60 -2.39
C ILE A 47 -2.34 -11.08 -3.07
N ARG A 48 -3.50 -10.61 -2.61
CA ARG A 48 -4.80 -11.02 -3.15
C ARG A 48 -5.00 -10.60 -4.61
N ILE A 49 -4.58 -9.40 -4.98
CA ILE A 49 -4.78 -8.87 -6.33
C ILE A 49 -3.80 -9.51 -7.32
N LEU A 50 -2.49 -9.51 -7.03
CA LEU A 50 -1.49 -10.04 -7.96
C LEU A 50 -1.56 -11.56 -8.13
N SER A 51 -2.07 -12.29 -7.13
CA SER A 51 -2.29 -13.73 -7.23
C SER A 51 -3.60 -14.11 -7.94
N HIS A 52 -4.45 -13.13 -8.28
CA HIS A 52 -5.75 -13.41 -8.87
C HIS A 52 -5.58 -13.96 -10.30
N PRO A 53 -6.23 -15.09 -10.67
CA PRO A 53 -6.05 -15.71 -11.98
C PRO A 53 -6.36 -14.83 -13.20
N ASN A 54 -7.20 -13.80 -13.00
CA ASN A 54 -7.60 -12.84 -14.03
C ASN A 54 -6.84 -11.50 -13.96
N TYR A 55 -5.82 -11.37 -13.10
CA TYR A 55 -5.07 -10.12 -12.98
C TYR A 55 -4.28 -9.80 -14.25
N SER A 56 -3.39 -10.70 -14.66
CA SER A 56 -2.64 -10.57 -15.92
C SER A 56 -2.37 -11.94 -16.53
N PRO A 57 -2.54 -12.12 -17.86
CA PRO A 57 -2.17 -13.35 -18.54
C PRO A 57 -0.67 -13.69 -18.44
N GLY A 58 0.18 -12.66 -18.34
CA GLY A 58 1.64 -12.77 -18.29
C GLY A 58 2.23 -12.89 -16.89
N LEU A 59 1.51 -12.46 -15.87
CA LEU A 59 1.94 -12.52 -14.48
C LEU A 59 1.14 -13.60 -13.73
N ARG A 60 1.77 -14.76 -13.52
CA ARG A 60 1.19 -15.86 -12.72
C ARG A 60 2.03 -16.09 -11.47
N LEU A 61 1.76 -15.28 -10.44
CA LEU A 61 2.40 -15.41 -9.14
C LEU A 61 1.45 -16.11 -8.17
N THR A 62 1.96 -17.05 -7.40
CA THR A 62 1.20 -17.63 -6.28
C THR A 62 1.24 -16.68 -5.08
N PRO A 63 0.32 -16.82 -4.11
CA PRO A 63 0.43 -16.08 -2.85
C PRO A 63 1.78 -16.28 -2.14
N GLY A 64 2.37 -17.47 -2.25
CA GLY A 64 3.69 -17.77 -1.68
C GLY A 64 4.81 -16.96 -2.32
N ASP A 65 4.83 -16.88 -3.66
CA ASP A 65 5.80 -16.09 -4.41
C ASP A 65 5.72 -14.60 -4.05
N LEU A 66 4.49 -14.09 -3.87
CA LEU A 66 4.25 -12.69 -3.50
C LEU A 66 4.68 -12.37 -2.07
N ILE A 67 4.45 -13.29 -1.12
CA ILE A 67 4.93 -13.14 0.26
C ILE A 67 6.47 -13.09 0.29
N GLU A 68 7.14 -13.95 -0.48
CA GLU A 68 8.60 -13.95 -0.57
C GLU A 68 9.13 -12.70 -1.27
N SER A 69 8.46 -12.24 -2.33
CA SER A 69 8.79 -11.00 -3.03
C SER A 69 8.66 -9.78 -2.12
N LEU A 70 7.56 -9.66 -1.37
CA LEU A 70 7.36 -8.57 -0.41
C LEU A 70 8.40 -8.60 0.72
N ARG A 71 8.72 -9.79 1.25
CA ARG A 71 9.75 -9.95 2.28
C ARG A 71 11.13 -9.51 1.77
N SER A 72 11.49 -9.92 0.55
CA SER A 72 12.78 -9.57 -0.06
C SER A 72 12.84 -8.08 -0.35
N PHE A 73 11.78 -7.50 -0.92
CA PHE A 73 11.68 -6.06 -1.16
C PHE A 73 11.80 -5.25 0.13
N GLY A 74 11.12 -5.67 1.21
CA GLY A 74 11.26 -5.06 2.53
C GLY A 74 12.68 -5.16 3.09
N ALA A 75 13.32 -6.32 2.98
CA ALA A 75 14.69 -6.54 3.46
C ALA A 75 15.76 -5.74 2.69
N ASP A 76 15.55 -5.53 1.39
CA ASP A 76 16.47 -4.81 0.50
C ASP A 76 16.23 -3.29 0.47
N SER A 77 15.27 -2.79 1.25
CA SER A 77 14.91 -1.37 1.31
C SER A 77 14.78 -0.87 2.75
N ASP A 78 14.66 0.45 2.93
CA ASP A 78 14.33 1.03 4.23
C ASP A 78 12.82 0.88 4.48
N HIS A 79 12.40 -0.32 4.88
CA HIS A 79 11.01 -0.70 5.15
C HIS A 79 10.70 -0.77 6.65
N GLU A 80 9.48 -0.40 7.02
CA GLU A 80 8.93 -0.62 8.36
C GLU A 80 7.50 -1.15 8.24
N PHE A 81 7.16 -2.17 9.04
CA PHE A 81 5.80 -2.67 9.10
C PHE A 81 4.99 -1.93 10.17
N TRP A 82 3.89 -1.30 9.77
CA TRP A 82 2.96 -0.62 10.68
C TRP A 82 1.75 -1.50 10.97
N PRO A 83 1.51 -1.91 12.23
CA PRO A 83 0.35 -2.73 12.56
C PRO A 83 -0.96 -1.94 12.44
N ASP A 84 -2.05 -2.63 12.10
CA ASP A 84 -3.40 -2.09 12.11
C ASP A 84 -3.88 -1.93 13.58
N ASP A 85 -3.55 -0.80 14.20
CA ASP A 85 -3.79 -0.53 15.62
C ASP A 85 -4.70 0.69 15.86
N ILE A 86 -5.46 1.07 14.82
CA ILE A 86 -6.56 2.05 14.87
C ILE A 86 -7.86 1.41 14.41
N SER A 87 -8.99 2.01 14.78
CA SER A 87 -10.32 1.51 14.45
C SER A 87 -11.14 2.57 13.72
N LEU A 88 -11.80 2.22 12.61
CA LEU A 88 -12.76 3.10 11.93
C LEU A 88 -13.95 3.50 12.83
N CYS A 89 -14.20 2.75 13.91
CA CYS A 89 -15.23 3.06 14.89
C CYS A 89 -14.74 4.02 16.00
N ASP A 90 -13.50 4.50 15.95
CA ASP A 90 -12.97 5.49 16.88
C ASP A 90 -13.40 6.90 16.44
N GLU A 91 -14.41 7.45 17.11
CA GLU A 91 -14.97 8.78 16.85
C GLU A 91 -13.96 9.93 17.09
N THR A 92 -12.86 9.67 17.81
CA THR A 92 -11.80 10.67 18.02
C THR A 92 -10.86 10.79 16.82
N LEU A 93 -10.78 9.74 16.00
CA LEU A 93 -9.95 9.67 14.80
C LEU A 93 -10.76 9.88 13.52
N PHE A 94 -12.01 9.43 13.50
CA PHE A 94 -12.85 9.43 12.30
C PHE A 94 -14.16 10.19 12.52
N VAL A 95 -14.39 11.20 11.69
CA VAL A 95 -15.66 11.93 11.64
C VAL A 95 -16.57 11.21 10.64
N THR A 96 -17.50 10.40 11.15
CA THR A 96 -18.34 9.52 10.32
C THR A 96 -19.13 10.26 9.25
N GLU A 97 -19.52 11.51 9.51
CA GLU A 97 -20.25 12.37 8.58
C GLU A 97 -19.43 12.76 7.35
N ARG A 98 -18.11 12.55 7.36
CA ARG A 98 -17.19 12.81 6.25
C ARG A 98 -16.89 11.56 5.41
N ILE A 99 -17.39 10.39 5.82
CA ILE A 99 -17.22 9.13 5.09
C ILE A 99 -18.46 8.94 4.22
N HIS A 100 -18.35 9.28 2.95
CA HIS A 100 -19.48 9.38 2.03
C HIS A 100 -19.66 8.17 1.12
N GLY A 101 -18.65 7.30 1.00
CA GLY A 101 -18.67 6.15 0.10
C GLY A 101 -17.85 4.97 0.58
N THR A 102 -18.26 3.76 0.18
CA THR A 102 -17.57 2.51 0.52
C THR A 102 -16.16 2.42 -0.05
N TRP A 103 -15.89 3.10 -1.17
CA TRP A 103 -14.56 3.16 -1.78
C TRP A 103 -13.55 3.92 -0.91
N GLN A 104 -14.00 4.86 -0.09
CA GLN A 104 -13.13 5.71 0.74
C GLN A 104 -12.64 5.01 2.02
N LEU A 105 -13.23 3.86 2.38
CA LEU A 105 -13.00 3.24 3.69
C LEU A 105 -11.54 2.84 3.89
N THR A 106 -10.93 2.25 2.87
CA THR A 106 -9.52 1.84 2.93
C THR A 106 -8.61 3.06 2.89
N ASP A 107 -8.87 4.03 2.01
CA ASP A 107 -8.03 5.22 1.87
C ASP A 107 -8.00 6.06 3.15
N ILE A 108 -9.17 6.29 3.75
CA ILE A 108 -9.31 7.03 5.01
C ILE A 108 -8.61 6.30 6.14
N TYR A 109 -8.72 4.97 6.20
CA TYR A 109 -8.01 4.17 7.19
C TYR A 109 -6.49 4.29 7.04
N LEU A 110 -5.96 4.06 5.83
CA LEU A 110 -4.53 4.12 5.55
C LEU A 110 -3.98 5.54 5.78
N LEU A 111 -4.73 6.58 5.42
CA LEU A 111 -4.36 7.96 5.69
C LEU A 111 -4.25 8.22 7.20
N ALA A 112 -5.24 7.79 7.98
CA ALA A 112 -5.23 7.94 9.43
C ALA A 112 -4.06 7.15 10.07
N LEU A 113 -3.78 5.94 9.59
CA LEU A 113 -2.66 5.13 10.05
C LEU A 113 -1.32 5.81 9.74
N ALA A 114 -1.19 6.41 8.56
CA ALA A 114 0.00 7.16 8.19
C ALA A 114 0.19 8.40 9.08
N ILE A 115 -0.87 9.17 9.32
CA ILE A 115 -0.83 10.35 10.20
C ILE A 115 -0.42 9.94 11.63
N LYS A 116 -1.01 8.86 12.17
CA LYS A 116 -0.68 8.36 13.52
C LYS A 116 0.81 8.04 13.67
N ASN A 117 1.42 7.46 12.64
CA ASN A 117 2.86 7.12 12.63
C ASN A 117 3.76 8.30 12.20
N GLY A 118 3.23 9.52 12.09
CA GLY A 118 4.00 10.69 11.66
C GLY A 118 4.47 10.61 10.20
N GLY A 119 3.79 9.80 9.40
CA GLY A 119 4.07 9.52 8.00
C GLY A 119 3.14 10.22 7.02
N ARG A 120 3.22 9.81 5.76
CA ARG A 120 2.31 10.21 4.67
C ARG A 120 1.79 8.99 3.93
N LEU A 121 0.58 9.08 3.38
CA LEU A 121 0.05 8.08 2.46
C LEU A 121 0.54 8.37 1.03
N VAL A 122 0.85 7.32 0.28
CA VAL A 122 1.15 7.39 -1.16
C VAL A 122 0.21 6.43 -1.87
N THR A 123 -0.64 7.00 -2.72
CA THR A 123 -1.69 6.30 -3.46
C THR A 123 -1.84 6.92 -4.84
N PHE A 124 -2.42 6.16 -5.77
CA PHE A 124 -2.88 6.65 -7.07
C PHE A 124 -4.39 6.96 -7.11
N ASP A 125 -5.11 6.74 -6.01
CA ASP A 125 -6.54 7.07 -5.92
C ASP A 125 -6.74 8.60 -5.80
N GLU A 126 -7.80 9.11 -6.46
CA GLU A 126 -8.16 10.54 -6.50
C GLU A 126 -9.17 10.96 -5.42
#